data_AF-A0A948SZF3-F1
#
_entry.id   AF-A0A948SZF3-F1
#
_cell.length_a   1.000
_cell.length_b   1.000
_cell.length_c   1.000
_cell.angle_alpha   90.00
_cell.angle_beta   90.00
_cell.angle_gamma   90.00
#
_symmetry.space_group_name_H-M   'P 1'
#
loop_
_entity.id
_entity.type
_entity.pdbx_description
1 polymer ?
#
loop_
_entity_poly.entity_id
_entity_poly.type
_entity_poly.pdbx_seq_one_letter_code
_entity_poly.pdbx_strand_id
1 'polypeptide(L)' 'MKSSVLLSEHPRTLQGFYRPPGDKSVSHRAVMFGALSSGRSEYSNFLQAEDCLHTLEAFQS' A
#
# COMPACT_ATOMS: atom_id res chain seq x y z
N MET A 1 -0.54 25.06 0.37
CA MET A 1 -0.29 23.91 1.26
C MET A 1 0.42 24.42 2.51
N LYS A 2 -0.16 24.27 3.71
CA LYS A 2 0.55 24.58 4.95
C LYS A 2 1.44 23.39 5.29
N SER A 3 2.76 23.56 5.25
CA SER A 3 3.70 22.55 5.71
C SER A 3 3.52 22.36 7.22
N SER A 4 2.84 21.28 7.61
CA SER A 4 2.70 20.90 9.01
C SER A 4 3.96 20.12 9.37
N VAL A 5 4.92 20.78 10.00
CA VAL A 5 6.11 20.09 10.52
C VAL A 5 5.67 19.25 11.71
N LEU A 6 5.80 17.93 11.59
CA LEU A 6 5.66 17.03 12.73
C LEU A 6 7.00 16.94 13.43
N LEU A 7 7.09 17.50 14.63
CA LEU A 7 8.24 17.32 15.51
C LEU A 7 8.01 16.07 16.37
N SER A 8 8.97 15.14 16.36
CA SER A 8 8.97 13.97 17.23
C SER A 8 10.17 14.03 18.16
N GLU A 9 9.91 14.03 19.46
CA GLU A 9 10.93 13.78 20.47
C GLU A 9 11.51 12.38 20.25
N HIS A 10 12.82 12.21 20.43
CA HIS A 10 13.50 10.94 20.18
C HIS A 10 13.38 10.02 21.41
N PRO A 11 12.60 8.93 21.35
CA PRO A 11 12.53 8.00 22.47
C PRO A 11 13.90 7.33 22.66
N ARG A 12 14.35 7.19 23.91
CA ARG A 12 15.60 6.49 24.24
C ARG A 12 15.60 5.02 23.79
N THR A 13 14.43 4.41 23.68
CA THR A 13 14.27 3.03 23.21
C THR A 13 12.86 2.85 22.64
N LEU A 14 12.74 2.14 21.51
CA LEU A 14 11.45 1.70 20.96
C LEU A 14 11.26 0.22 21.27
N GLN A 15 10.16 -0.14 21.93
CA GLN A 15 9.82 -1.52 22.28
C GLN A 15 8.36 -1.80 21.92
N GLY A 16 8.10 -2.96 21.32
CA GLY A 16 6.76 -3.39 20.94
C GLY A 16 6.76 -4.31 19.73
N PHE A 17 5.56 -4.71 19.31
CA PHE A 17 5.35 -5.48 18.09
C PHE A 17 4.69 -4.59 17.06
N TYR A 18 5.17 -4.66 15.82
CA TYR A 18 4.62 -3.92 14.70
C TYR A 18 4.33 -4.90 13.57
N ARG A 19 3.14 -4.78 13.00
CA ARG A 19 2.78 -5.47 11.76
C ARG A 19 2.81 -4.44 10.63
N PRO A 20 3.76 -4.51 9.69
CA PRO A 20 3.78 -3.61 8.56
C PRO A 20 2.53 -3.81 7.68
N PRO A 21 2.11 -2.77 6.94
CA PRO A 21 1.07 -2.90 5.95
C PRO A 21 1.53 -3.79 4.79
N GLY A 22 0.66 -3.97 3.78
CA GLY A 22 1.02 -4.63 2.53
C GLY A 22 2.25 -4.01 1.85
N ASP A 23 2.97 -4.81 1.06
CA ASP A 23 4.09 -4.32 0.27
C ASP A 23 3.60 -3.58 -0.99
N LYS A 24 4.17 -2.40 -1.27
CA LYS A 24 3.79 -1.56 -2.40
C LYS A 24 4.03 -2.27 -3.74
N SER A 25 5.22 -2.84 -3.93
CA SER A 25 5.60 -3.51 -5.18
C SER A 25 4.79 -4.78 -5.44
N VAL A 26 4.43 -5.52 -4.39
CA VAL A 26 3.51 -6.66 -4.48
C VAL A 26 2.09 -6.19 -4.81
N SER A 27 1.62 -5.11 -4.20
CA SER A 27 0.27 -4.58 -4.43
C SER A 27 0.09 -4.08 -5.87
N HIS A 28 1.05 -3.33 -6.44
CA HIS A 28 1.02 -2.97 -7.86
C HIS A 28 0.94 -4.20 -8.76
N ARG A 29 1.80 -5.20 -8.51
CA ARG A 29 1.86 -6.42 -9.33
C ARG A 29 0.60 -7.28 -9.17
N ALA A 30 -0.03 -7.30 -8.00
CA ALA A 30 -1.30 -7.99 -7.79
C ALA A 30 -2.39 -7.41 -8.72
N VAL A 31 -2.50 -6.09 -8.84
CA VAL A 31 -3.42 -5.46 -9.81
C VAL A 31 -3.08 -5.87 -11.24
N MET A 32 -1.81 -5.72 -11.65
CA MET A 32 -1.36 -6.04 -13.01
C MET A 32 -1.63 -7.50 -13.39
N PHE A 33 -1.34 -8.44 -12.50
CA PHE A 33 -1.59 -9.86 -12.75
C PHE A 33 -3.09 -10.18 -12.74
N GLY A 34 -3.87 -9.55 -11.87
CA GLY A 34 -5.32 -9.67 -11.87
C GLY A 34 -5.93 -9.22 -13.20
N ALA A 35 -5.47 -8.09 -13.74
CA ALA A 35 -5.93 -7.54 -15.02
C ALA A 35 -5.55 -8.41 -16.23
N LEU A 36 -4.45 -9.17 -16.14
CA LEU A 36 -4.03 -10.12 -17.18
C LEU A 36 -4.73 -11.49 -17.06
N SER A 37 -5.31 -11.80 -15.90
CA SER A 37 -5.90 -13.11 -15.62
C SER A 37 -7.33 -13.22 -16.16
N SER A 38 -7.74 -14.44 -16.50
CA SER A 38 -9.15 -14.75 -16.77
C SER A 38 -9.88 -15.12 -15.49
N GLY A 39 -11.06 -14.55 -15.25
CA GLY A 39 -11.89 -14.84 -14.09
C GLY A 39 -11.65 -13.88 -12.92
N ARG A 40 -11.84 -14.37 -11.68
CA ARG A 40 -11.77 -13.57 -10.46
C ARG A 40 -10.45 -13.85 -9.71
N SER A 41 -9.68 -12.80 -9.46
CA SER A 41 -8.50 -12.83 -8.59
C SER A 41 -8.83 -12.21 -7.24
N GLU A 42 -8.37 -12.84 -6.15
CA GLU A 42 -8.53 -12.35 -4.78
C GLU A 42 -7.17 -12.25 -4.09
N TYR A 43 -6.91 -11.10 -3.48
CA TYR A 43 -5.65 -10.81 -2.78
C TYR A 43 -5.94 -10.36 -1.36
N SER A 44 -5.14 -10.82 -0.41
CA SER A 44 -5.18 -10.38 1.00
C SER A 44 -3.97 -9.51 1.32
N ASN A 45 -4.10 -8.65 2.33
CA ASN A 45 -3.05 -7.71 2.75
C ASN A 45 -2.60 -6.77 1.61
N PHE A 46 -3.53 -6.36 0.75
CA PHE A 46 -3.29 -5.36 -0.29
C PHE A 46 -2.99 -3.99 0.34
N LEU A 47 -1.95 -3.30 -0.14
CA LEU A 47 -1.62 -1.96 0.32
C LEU A 47 -2.58 -0.94 -0.30
N GLN A 48 -3.46 -0.37 0.51
CA GLN A 48 -4.39 0.70 0.10
C GLN A 48 -3.72 2.10 0.11
N ALA A 49 -2.49 2.18 -0.43
CA ALA A 49 -1.82 3.47 -0.65
C ALA A 49 -2.30 4.10 -1.95
N GLU A 50 -2.23 5.42 -2.04
CA GLU A 50 -2.65 6.21 -3.21
C GLU A 50 -2.07 5.67 -4.52
N ASP A 51 -0.77 5.36 -4.56
CA ASP A 51 -0.11 4.81 -5.74
C ASP A 51 -0.71 3.46 -6.22
N CYS A 52 -1.07 2.59 -5.27
CA CYS A 52 -1.64 1.29 -5.57
C CYS A 52 -3.12 1.39 -5.99
N LEU A 53 -3.85 2.34 -5.42
CA LEU A 53 -5.23 2.64 -5.80
C LEU A 53 -5.30 3.25 -7.20
N HIS A 54 -4.42 4.20 -7.53
CA HIS A 54 -4.31 4.75 -8.89
C HIS A 54 -3.96 3.67 -9.92
N THR A 55 -3.16 2.66 -9.55
CA THR A 55 -2.89 1.52 -10.43
C THR A 55 -4.15 0.69 -10.65
N LEU A 56 -4.93 0.44 -9.61
CA LEU A 56 -6.22 -0.25 -9.72
C LEU A 56 -7.17 0.52 -10.66
N GLU A 57 -7.31 1.83 -10.47
CA GLU A 57 -8.13 2.69 -11.32
C GLU A 57 -7.68 2.68 -12.78
N ALA A 58 -6.37 2.68 -13.05
CA ALA A 58 -5.81 2.66 -14.40
C ALA A 58 -6.17 1.38 -15.19
N PHE A 59 -6.44 0.26 -14.52
CA PHE A 59 -6.86 -0.99 -15.15
C PHE A 59 -8.39 -1.21 -15.14
N GLN A 60 -9.17 -0.27 -14.59
CA GLN A 60 -10.64 -0.32 -14.55
C GLN A 60 -11.33 0.40 -15.73
N SER A 61 -10.56 1.06 -16.61
CA SER A 61 -11.06 1.82 -17.76
C SER A 61 -11.43 0.98 -18.98
#